data_AF-A0A183I2X8-F1
#
_entry.id   AF-A0A183I2X8-F1
#
_cell.length_a   1.000
_cell.length_b   1.000
_cell.length_c   1.000
_cell.angle_alpha   90.00
_cell.angle_beta   90.00
_cell.angle_gamma   90.00
#
_symmetry.space_group_name_H-M   'P 1'
#
loop_
_entity.id
_entity.type
_entity.pdbx_description
1 polymer ?
#
loop_
_entity_poly.entity_id
_entity_poly.type
_entity_poly.pdbx_seq_one_letter_code
_entity_poly.pdbx_strand_id
1 'polypeptide(L)'
;MLDSIWRWPSSTDQFMYSIYFLHIYIGLVACDTVYDNEKIDRIALRMQAKEMFMHGYNSYMKYAYPHDELMPLSCKGRQRGVTPARGDIDDALGK
;
A
#
# COMPACT_ATOMS: atom_id res chain seq x y z
N MET A 1 28.77 -53.28 5.41
CA MET A 1 27.45 -52.61 5.54
C MET A 1 27.62 -51.08 5.58
N LEU A 2 28.63 -50.51 4.91
CA LEU A 2 28.83 -49.05 4.81
C LEU A 2 29.35 -48.62 3.42
N ASP A 3 29.15 -49.46 2.39
CA ASP A 3 29.75 -49.25 1.06
C ASP A 3 28.72 -48.76 0.03
N SER A 4 27.44 -48.71 0.42
CA SER A 4 26.32 -48.23 -0.41
C SER A 4 26.10 -46.73 -0.34
N ILE A 5 26.78 -46.01 0.56
CA ILE A 5 26.63 -44.56 0.76
C ILE A 5 27.38 -43.76 -0.32
N TRP A 6 28.42 -44.33 -0.92
CA TRP A 6 29.28 -43.65 -1.92
C TRP A 6 29.20 -44.27 -3.32
N ARG A 7 28.25 -45.17 -3.57
CA ARG A 7 28.10 -45.78 -4.89
C ARG A 7 27.43 -44.78 -5.83
N TRP A 8 28.22 -44.27 -6.78
CA TRP A 8 27.77 -43.29 -7.76
C TRP A 8 26.44 -43.72 -8.40
N PRO A 9 25.44 -42.82 -8.44
CA PRO A 9 24.16 -43.12 -9.07
C PRO A 9 24.39 -43.51 -10.53
N SER A 10 23.57 -44.43 -11.04
CA SER A 10 23.62 -44.81 -12.44
C SER A 10 23.40 -43.58 -13.33
N SER A 11 23.82 -43.62 -14.59
CA SER A 11 23.62 -42.49 -15.51
C SER A 11 22.17 -42.03 -15.56
N THR A 12 21.21 -42.97 -15.46
CA THR A 12 19.78 -42.67 -15.38
C THR A 12 19.40 -41.86 -14.15
N ASP A 13 20.00 -42.13 -12.99
CA ASP A 13 19.73 -41.36 -11.77
C ASP A 13 20.26 -39.92 -11.89
N GLN A 14 21.42 -39.73 -12.52
CA GLN A 14 21.97 -38.40 -12.79
C GLN A 14 21.06 -37.57 -13.72
N PHE A 15 20.48 -38.20 -14.74
CA PHE A 15 19.49 -37.55 -15.61
C PHE A 15 18.20 -37.22 -14.84
N MET A 16 17.75 -38.09 -13.96
CA MET A 16 16.55 -37.81 -13.15
C MET A 16 16.77 -36.65 -12.17
N TYR A 17 17.93 -36.57 -11.53
CA TYR A 17 18.28 -35.43 -10.67
C TYR A 17 18.40 -34.12 -11.47
N SER A 18 19.01 -34.14 -12.66
CA SER A 18 19.14 -32.93 -13.47
C SER A 18 17.77 -32.41 -13.94
N ILE A 19 16.85 -33.30 -14.33
CA ILE A 19 15.47 -32.95 -14.66
C ILE A 19 14.74 -32.38 -13.44
N TYR A 20 14.90 -32.97 -12.25
CA TYR A 20 14.29 -32.48 -11.03
C TYR A 20 14.78 -31.07 -10.65
N PHE A 21 16.09 -30.83 -10.68
CA PHE A 21 16.66 -29.49 -10.46
C PHE A 21 16.22 -28.48 -11.51
N LEU A 22 16.08 -28.90 -12.78
CA LEU A 22 15.56 -28.05 -13.85
C LEU A 22 14.10 -27.64 -13.59
N HIS A 23 13.25 -28.57 -13.14
CA HIS A 23 11.85 -28.27 -12.81
C HIS A 23 11.76 -27.32 -11.60
N ILE A 24 12.59 -27.52 -10.57
CA ILE A 24 12.67 -26.58 -9.44
C ILE A 24 13.10 -25.20 -9.93
N TYR A 25 14.14 -25.12 -10.76
CA TYR A 25 14.64 -23.86 -11.30
C TYR A 25 13.59 -23.13 -12.13
N ILE A 26 12.89 -23.85 -13.02
CA ILE A 26 11.78 -23.30 -13.83
C ILE A 26 10.66 -22.80 -12.92
N GLY A 27 10.30 -23.55 -11.87
CA GLY A 27 9.27 -23.15 -10.91
C GLY A 27 9.63 -21.87 -10.14
N LEU A 28 10.89 -21.72 -9.72
CA LEU A 28 11.38 -20.52 -9.03
C LEU A 28 11.34 -19.29 -9.95
N VAL A 29 11.85 -19.42 -11.18
CA VAL A 29 11.84 -18.31 -12.16
C VAL A 29 10.41 -17.89 -12.52
N ALA A 30 9.49 -18.85 -12.66
CA ALA A 30 8.08 -18.54 -12.92
C ALA A 30 7.42 -17.77 -11.76
N CYS A 31 7.73 -18.10 -10.51
CA CYS A 31 7.20 -17.43 -9.32
C CYS A 31 7.56 -15.94 -9.29
N ASP A 32 8.83 -15.60 -9.56
CA ASP A 32 9.32 -14.22 -9.55
C ASP A 32 8.59 -13.35 -10.59
N THR A 33 8.35 -13.89 -11.79
CA THR A 33 7.66 -13.15 -12.87
C THR A 33 6.17 -12.88 -12.60
N VAL A 34 5.51 -13.70 -11.78
CA VAL A 34 4.11 -13.47 -11.38
C VAL A 34 4.03 -12.37 -10.33
N TYR A 35 4.97 -12.33 -9.39
CA TYR A 35 5.01 -11.36 -8.30
C TYR A 35 5.18 -9.90 -8.77
N ASP A 36 5.87 -9.66 -9.89
CA ASP A 36 6.12 -8.31 -10.40
C ASP A 36 4.89 -7.61 -11.02
N ASN A 37 3.75 -8.29 -11.17
CA ASN A 37 2.53 -7.70 -11.76
C ASN A 37 1.77 -6.74 -10.83
N GLU A 38 2.08 -6.69 -9.53
CA GLU A 38 1.40 -5.81 -8.56
C GLU A 38 2.32 -4.72 -7.98
N LYS A 39 3.21 -4.16 -8.82
CA LYS A 39 4.06 -3.07 -8.37
C LYS A 39 3.24 -1.79 -8.19
N ILE A 40 2.93 -1.46 -6.94
CA ILE A 40 2.27 -0.20 -6.56
C ILE A 40 3.06 0.99 -7.10
N ASP A 41 2.39 1.83 -7.90
CA ASP A 41 2.95 3.10 -8.35
C ASP A 41 2.88 4.15 -7.21
N ARG A 42 3.96 4.19 -6.43
CA ARG A 42 4.12 5.11 -5.31
C ARG A 42 4.10 6.59 -5.75
N ILE A 43 4.52 6.88 -6.99
CA ILE A 43 4.55 8.27 -7.50
C ILE A 43 3.13 8.72 -7.82
N ALA A 44 2.34 7.87 -8.49
CA ALA A 44 0.94 8.14 -8.75
C ALA A 44 0.16 8.36 -7.45
N LEU A 45 0.31 7.47 -6.46
CA LEU A 45 -0.36 7.61 -5.16
C LEU A 45 0.05 8.89 -4.41
N ARG A 46 1.34 9.25 -4.46
CA ARG A 46 1.82 10.52 -3.88
C ARG A 46 1.18 11.73 -4.56
N MET A 47 1.02 11.68 -5.88
CA MET A 47 0.41 12.77 -6.65
C MET A 47 -1.07 12.90 -6.32
N GLN A 48 -1.79 11.79 -6.23
CA GLN A 48 -3.19 11.75 -5.82
C GLN A 48 -3.40 12.31 -4.41
N ALA A 49 -2.55 11.95 -3.44
CA ALA A 49 -2.62 12.50 -2.09
C ALA A 49 -2.41 14.02 -2.06
N LYS A 50 -1.46 14.53 -2.87
CA LYS A 50 -1.22 15.97 -3.02
C LYS A 50 -2.45 16.68 -3.62
N GLU A 51 -3.08 16.09 -4.63
CA GLU A 51 -4.28 16.62 -5.26
C GLU A 51 -5.43 16.74 -4.26
N MET A 52 -5.68 15.68 -3.48
CA MET A 52 -6.71 15.68 -2.44
C MET A 52 -6.46 16.75 -1.36
N PHE A 53 -5.20 16.92 -0.95
CA PHE A 53 -4.83 17.97 0.00
C PHE A 53 -5.12 19.37 -0.57
N MET A 54 -4.70 19.63 -1.80
CA MET A 54 -4.91 20.94 -2.44
C MET A 54 -6.39 21.21 -2.70
N HIS A 55 -7.19 20.19 -2.99
CA HIS A 55 -8.64 20.34 -3.08
C HIS A 55 -9.26 20.84 -1.77
N GLY A 56 -8.89 20.23 -0.63
CA GLY A 56 -9.34 20.67 0.69
C GLY A 56 -8.85 22.07 1.05
N TYR A 57 -7.55 22.34 0.86
CA TYR A 57 -6.94 23.65 1.13
C TYR A 57 -7.59 24.78 0.32
N ASN A 58 -7.70 24.62 -0.99
CA ASN A 58 -8.30 25.64 -1.87
C ASN A 58 -9.77 25.89 -1.51
N SER A 59 -10.51 24.83 -1.17
CA SER A 59 -11.91 24.95 -0.73
C SER A 59 -12.01 25.72 0.59
N TYR A 60 -11.12 25.46 1.54
CA TYR A 60 -11.07 26.21 2.79
C TYR A 60 -10.78 27.69 2.54
N MET A 61 -9.75 27.99 1.74
CA MET A 61 -9.39 29.38 1.41
C MET A 61 -10.51 30.13 0.70
N LYS A 62 -11.33 29.43 -0.10
CA LYS A 62 -12.43 30.03 -0.85
C LYS A 62 -13.71 30.21 -0.03
N TYR A 63 -14.06 29.24 0.82
CA TYR A 63 -15.40 29.16 1.42
C TYR A 63 -15.41 29.28 2.95
N ALA A 64 -14.28 29.08 3.62
CA ALA A 64 -14.22 29.05 5.08
C ALA A 64 -13.28 30.10 5.68
N TYR A 65 -12.27 30.60 4.96
CA TYR A 65 -11.40 31.64 5.50
C TYR A 65 -12.21 32.90 5.91
N PRO A 66 -12.08 33.45 7.13
CA PRO A 66 -11.06 33.18 8.17
C PRO A 66 -11.51 32.27 9.33
N HIS A 67 -12.58 31.49 9.18
CA HIS A 67 -13.10 30.60 10.22
C HIS A 67 -12.20 29.39 10.48
N ASP A 68 -12.34 28.77 11.66
CA ASP A 68 -11.48 27.68 12.14
C ASP A 68 -11.52 26.44 11.23
N GLU A 69 -12.71 26.08 10.73
CA GLU A 69 -12.91 24.86 9.92
C GLU A 69 -13.81 25.10 8.71
N LEU A 70 -13.63 24.30 7.66
CA LEU A 70 -14.55 24.22 6.53
C LEU A 70 -15.62 23.14 6.76
N MET A 71 -16.89 23.48 6.55
CA MET A 71 -17.98 22.52 6.38
C MET A 71 -18.14 22.17 4.89
N PRO A 72 -17.63 21.02 4.41
CA PRO A 72 -17.48 20.75 2.98
C PRO A 72 -18.81 20.59 2.23
N LEU A 73 -19.86 20.11 2.89
CA LEU A 73 -21.17 19.90 2.25
C LEU A 73 -21.97 21.21 2.09
N SER A 74 -21.84 22.12 3.06
CA SER A 74 -22.56 23.40 3.05
C SER A 74 -21.71 24.54 2.48
N CYS A 75 -20.43 24.31 2.18
CA CYS A 75 -19.47 25.31 1.72
C CYS A 75 -19.44 26.56 2.60
N LYS A 76 -19.39 26.37 3.91
CA LYS A 76 -19.33 27.46 4.91
C LYS A 76 -18.20 27.24 5.89
N GLY A 77 -17.66 28.32 6.44
CA GLY A 77 -16.78 28.25 7.60
C GLY A 77 -17.54 27.93 8.88
N ARG A 78 -16.86 27.26 9.82
CA ARG A 78 -17.33 26.94 11.15
C ARG A 78 -16.44 27.61 12.18
N GLN A 79 -17.07 28.24 13.17
CA GLN A 79 -16.39 28.93 14.26
C GLN A 79 -16.86 28.39 15.60
N ARG A 80 -15.89 28.08 16.47
CA ARG A 80 -16.16 27.57 17.83
C ARG A 80 -16.96 28.58 18.65
N GLY A 81 -17.95 28.12 19.40
CA GLY A 81 -18.83 28.95 20.23
C GLY A 81 -19.93 29.72 19.49
N VAL A 82 -19.88 29.78 18.14
CA VAL A 82 -20.92 30.40 17.31
C VAL A 82 -21.78 29.33 16.63
N THR A 83 -21.13 28.34 16.02
CA THR A 83 -21.84 27.21 15.39
C THR A 83 -22.28 26.20 16.45
N PRO A 84 -23.48 25.58 16.33
CA PRO A 84 -23.92 24.54 17.27
C PRO A 84 -22.89 23.43 17.44
N ALA A 85 -22.71 22.97 18.68
CA ALA A 85 -21.79 21.88 19.00
C ALA A 85 -22.24 20.56 18.36
N ARG A 86 -21.26 19.75 17.95
CA ARG A 86 -21.46 18.47 17.26
C ARG A 86 -21.09 17.26 18.13
N GLY A 87 -21.23 17.39 19.44
CA GLY A 87 -20.80 16.42 20.44
C GLY A 87 -19.44 16.76 21.06
N ASP A 88 -18.74 15.74 21.54
CA ASP A 88 -17.43 15.81 22.21
C ASP A 88 -16.26 16.11 21.26
N ILE A 89 -16.50 16.10 19.94
CA ILE A 89 -15.45 16.31 18.93
C ILE A 89 -14.81 17.69 19.08
N ASP A 90 -15.57 18.70 19.51
CA ASP A 90 -15.08 20.06 19.71
C ASP A 90 -14.40 20.27 21.08
N ASP A 91 -14.39 19.24 21.94
CA ASP A 91 -13.81 19.25 23.28
C ASP A 91 -12.35 18.75 23.30
N ALA A 92 -11.88 18.13 22.20
CA ALA A 92 -10.51 17.62 22.09
C ALA A 92 -9.42 18.72 22.24
N LEU A 93 -9.80 19.99 22.02
CA LEU A 93 -8.91 21.15 22.17
C LEU A 93 -9.00 21.81 23.56
N GLY A 94 -9.72 21.20 24.51
CA GLY A 94 -10.00 21.79 25.82
C GLY A 94 -11.19 22.73 25.79
N LYS A 95 -11.69 23.15 26.95
CA LYS A 95 -12.79 24.12 27.06
C LYS A 95 -12.32 25.53 26.75
#